data_AF-A0A7V3EFE8-F1
#
_entry.id   AF-A0A7V3EFE8-F1
#
_cell.length_a   1.000
_cell.length_b   1.000
_cell.length_c   1.000
_cell.angle_alpha   90.00
_cell.angle_beta   90.00
_cell.angle_gamma   90.00
#
_symmetry.space_group_name_H-M   'P 1'
#
loop_
_entity.id
_entity.type
_entity.pdbx_description
1 polymer ?
#
loop_
_entity_poly.entity_id
_entity_poly.type
_entity_poly.pdbx_seq_one_letter_code
_entity_poly.pdbx_strand_id
1 'polypeptide(L)'
;MAQSLALSNNLYLVGHWGLKELIQPNRSTLRFLIGYSAILAFDFLSLSVPLGTGWLHEEYHRAVLTRRRIQSANEVNTFPLGKDVIAVYDIKDEDLIRLSEEYNTDFRRLMSAGIEGQCHQIQILQSYNFFLQPRIASRSLVLDHHPQFYPLCR
;
A
#
# COMPACT_ATOMS: atom_id res chain seq x y z
N MET A 1 -2.33 -3.84 13.52
CA MET A 1 -1.98 -3.64 12.10
C MET A 1 -2.65 -4.62 11.14
N ALA A 2 -2.87 -5.88 11.52
CA ALA A 2 -3.50 -6.87 10.64
C ALA A 2 -4.85 -6.42 10.06
N GLN A 3 -5.68 -5.69 10.83
CA GLN A 3 -6.98 -5.18 10.36
C GLN A 3 -6.85 -4.16 9.22
N SER A 4 -6.07 -3.09 9.40
CA SER A 4 -5.86 -2.06 8.37
C SER A 4 -5.26 -2.67 7.10
N LEU A 5 -4.30 -3.59 7.27
CA LEU A 5 -3.69 -4.33 6.17
C LEU A 5 -4.71 -5.19 5.42
N ALA A 6 -5.55 -5.95 6.12
CA ALA A 6 -6.58 -6.77 5.51
C ALA A 6 -7.62 -5.93 4.76
N LEU A 7 -8.05 -4.80 5.34
CA LEU A 7 -8.98 -3.88 4.68
C LEU A 7 -8.39 -3.30 3.39
N SER A 8 -7.13 -2.87 3.43
CA SER A 8 -6.46 -2.33 2.26
C SER A 8 -6.23 -3.38 1.18
N ASN A 9 -5.81 -4.59 1.56
CA ASN A 9 -5.68 -5.71 0.63
C ASN A 9 -7.01 -6.09 0.00
N ASN A 10 -8.10 -6.10 0.76
CA ASN A 10 -9.44 -6.38 0.24
C ASN A 10 -9.86 -5.32 -0.78
N LEU A 11 -9.67 -4.02 -0.49
CA LEU A 11 -9.95 -2.97 -1.46
C LEU A 11 -9.14 -3.17 -2.75
N TYR A 12 -7.84 -3.41 -2.62
CA TYR A 12 -6.94 -3.56 -3.75
C TYR A 12 -7.29 -4.77 -4.62
N LEU A 13 -7.53 -5.93 -4.00
CA LEU A 13 -7.89 -7.17 -4.69
C LEU A 13 -9.26 -7.07 -5.36
N VAL A 14 -10.28 -6.57 -4.65
CA VAL A 14 -11.64 -6.43 -5.19
C VAL A 14 -11.67 -5.38 -6.29
N GLY A 15 -10.96 -4.26 -6.15
CA GLY A 15 -10.86 -3.24 -7.18
C GLY A 15 -10.25 -3.78 -8.47
N HIS A 16 -9.10 -4.47 -8.37
CA HIS A 16 -8.45 -5.09 -9.52
C HIS A 16 -9.29 -6.19 -10.16
N TRP A 17 -9.92 -7.05 -9.36
CA TRP A 17 -10.82 -8.08 -9.87
C TRP A 17 -12.02 -7.46 -10.59
N GLY A 18 -12.68 -6.47 -9.98
CA GLY A 18 -13.84 -5.80 -10.56
C GLY A 18 -13.51 -5.08 -11.87
N LEU A 19 -12.36 -4.40 -11.94
CA LEU A 19 -11.88 -3.79 -13.19
C LEU A 19 -11.62 -4.84 -14.26
N LYS A 20 -10.99 -5.96 -13.91
CA LYS A 20 -10.73 -7.06 -14.84
C LYS A 20 -12.02 -7.70 -15.37
N GLU A 21 -13.04 -7.88 -14.54
CA GLU A 21 -14.34 -8.42 -14.95
C GLU A 21 -15.12 -7.43 -15.82
N LEU A 22 -15.06 -6.13 -15.51
CA LEU A 22 -15.71 -5.08 -16.31
C LEU A 22 -15.04 -4.93 -17.69
N ILE A 23 -13.72 -5.07 -17.73
CA ILE A 23 -12.89 -4.93 -18.92
C ILE A 23 -12.60 -6.34 -19.46
N GLN A 24 -13.64 -7.01 -19.97
CA GLN A 24 -13.42 -8.29 -20.65
C GLN A 24 -12.53 -8.08 -21.89
N PRO A 25 -11.42 -8.82 -22.04
CA PRO A 25 -10.49 -8.65 -23.14
C PRO A 25 -11.10 -9.16 -24.46
N ASN A 26 -11.84 -8.31 -25.15
CA ASN A 26 -12.16 -8.50 -26.56
C ASN A 26 -10.99 -7.96 -27.41
N ARG A 27 -10.78 -8.49 -28.63
CA ARG A 27 -9.62 -8.20 -29.51
C ARG A 27 -9.50 -6.74 -30.01
N SER A 28 -10.39 -5.85 -29.58
CA SER A 28 -10.34 -4.44 -29.96
C SER A 28 -9.25 -3.72 -29.16
N THR A 29 -8.25 -3.18 -29.86
CA THR A 29 -7.16 -2.37 -29.29
C THR A 29 -7.66 -1.25 -28.39
N LEU A 30 -8.82 -0.66 -28.72
CA LEU A 30 -9.43 0.41 -27.92
C LEU A 30 -9.84 -0.07 -26.52
N ARG A 31 -10.45 -1.25 -26.41
CA ARG A 31 -10.85 -1.82 -25.11
C ARG A 31 -9.64 -2.22 -24.27
N PHE A 32 -8.57 -2.68 -24.91
CA PHE A 32 -7.30 -2.95 -24.23
C PHE A 32 -6.70 -1.67 -23.62
N LEU A 33 -6.66 -0.57 -24.38
CA LEU A 33 -6.14 0.72 -23.90
C LEU A 33 -6.99 1.29 -22.75
N ILE A 34 -8.32 1.28 -22.90
CA ILE A 34 -9.24 1.68 -21.83
C ILE A 34 -8.99 0.85 -20.58
N GLY A 35 -8.83 -0.47 -20.76
CA GLY A 35 -8.56 -1.39 -19.66
C GLY A 35 -7.31 -1.04 -18.86
N TYR A 36 -6.20 -0.87 -19.56
CA TYR A 36 -4.93 -0.54 -18.94
C TYR A 36 -4.97 0.85 -18.28
N SER A 37 -5.60 1.84 -18.92
CA SER A 37 -5.78 3.17 -18.33
C SER A 37 -6.62 3.15 -17.05
N ALA A 38 -7.65 2.29 -16.98
CA ALA A 38 -8.49 2.18 -15.80
C ALA A 38 -7.75 1.53 -14.62
N ILE A 39 -6.91 0.52 -14.88
CA ILE A 39 -6.04 -0.08 -13.86
C ILE A 39 -5.05 0.97 -13.35
N LEU A 40 -4.35 1.68 -14.25
CA LEU A 40 -3.43 2.76 -13.85
C LEU A 40 -4.12 3.86 -13.06
N ALA A 41 -5.32 4.27 -13.48
CA ALA A 41 -6.11 5.27 -12.77
C ALA A 41 -6.51 4.77 -11.38
N PHE A 42 -6.89 3.50 -11.25
CA PHE A 42 -7.20 2.90 -9.95
C PHE A 42 -5.98 2.84 -9.05
N ASP A 43 -4.82 2.40 -9.55
CA ASP A 43 -3.57 2.39 -8.79
C ASP A 43 -3.21 3.80 -8.30
N PHE A 44 -3.32 4.80 -9.18
CA PHE A 44 -3.08 6.20 -8.82
C PHE A 44 -4.06 6.71 -7.75
N LEU A 45 -5.36 6.46 -7.94
CA LEU A 45 -6.39 6.86 -6.96
C LEU A 45 -6.20 6.14 -5.62
N SER A 46 -5.72 4.89 -5.63
CA SER A 46 -5.46 4.10 -4.42
C SER A 46 -4.44 4.75 -3.49
N LEU A 47 -3.61 5.67 -3.97
CA LEU A 47 -2.67 6.43 -3.15
C LEU A 47 -3.37 7.44 -2.22
N SER A 48 -4.56 7.92 -2.59
CA SER A 48 -5.18 9.08 -1.94
C SER A 48 -6.60 8.82 -1.42
N VAL A 49 -7.12 7.59 -1.56
CA VAL A 49 -8.43 7.20 -1.03
C VAL A 49 -8.32 6.45 0.29
N PRO A 50 -9.30 6.57 1.19
CA PRO A 50 -9.39 5.74 2.38
C PRO A 50 -9.36 4.26 2.04
N LEU A 51 -8.74 3.46 2.91
CA LEU A 51 -8.45 2.04 2.69
C LEU A 51 -7.45 1.76 1.54
N GLY A 52 -7.04 2.77 0.79
CA GLY A 52 -6.01 2.68 -0.23
C GLY A 52 -4.61 2.40 0.33
N THR A 53 -3.63 2.36 -0.56
CA THR A 53 -2.23 2.07 -0.22
C THR A 53 -1.58 3.21 0.57
N GLY A 54 -1.93 4.47 0.28
CA GLY A 54 -1.52 5.63 1.08
C GLY A 54 -2.20 5.66 2.45
N TRP A 55 -3.49 5.31 2.53
CA TRP A 55 -4.16 5.18 3.82
C TRP A 55 -3.47 4.15 4.71
N LEU A 56 -3.10 3.00 4.15
CA LEU A 56 -2.36 1.96 4.86
C LEU A 56 -1.01 2.47 5.35
N HIS A 57 -0.27 3.22 4.52
CA HIS A 57 1.01 3.84 4.89
C HIS A 57 0.86 4.69 6.16
N GLU A 58 -0.12 5.58 6.20
CA GLU A 58 -0.39 6.43 7.37
C GLU A 58 -0.88 5.63 8.59
N GLU A 59 -1.65 4.55 8.41
CA GLU A 59 -2.05 3.68 9.52
C GLU A 59 -0.85 2.98 10.18
N TYR A 60 0.22 2.68 9.44
CA TYR A 60 1.46 2.16 10.01
C TYR A 60 2.16 3.18 10.89
N HIS A 61 2.24 4.45 10.46
CA HIS A 61 2.74 5.54 11.30
C HIS A 61 1.90 5.70 12.57
N ARG A 62 0.57 5.72 12.42
CA ARG A 62 -0.37 5.84 13.55
C ARG A 62 -0.23 4.73 14.57
N ALA A 63 0.07 3.51 14.15
CA ALA A 63 0.23 2.41 15.09
C ALA A 63 1.48 2.54 15.97
N VAL A 64 2.56 3.12 15.43
CA VAL A 64 3.74 3.45 16.23
C VAL A 64 3.40 4.55 17.25
N LEU A 65 2.71 5.60 16.82
CA LEU A 65 2.29 6.72 17.68
C LEU A 65 1.31 6.28 18.79
N THR A 66 0.30 5.48 18.43
CA THR A 66 -0.75 5.02 19.35
C THR A 66 -0.18 4.16 20.47
N ARG A 67 0.90 3.41 20.22
CA ARG A 67 1.61 2.64 21.27
C ARG A 67 2.07 3.53 22.43
N ARG A 68 2.35 4.81 22.16
CA ARG A 68 2.78 5.81 23.14
C ARG A 68 1.67 6.80 23.49
N ARG A 69 0.41 6.47 23.15
CA ARG A 69 -0.78 7.31 23.39
C ARG A 69 -0.67 8.70 22.75
N ILE A 70 0.14 8.82 21.69
CA ILE A 70 0.24 10.05 20.90
C ILE A 70 -0.95 10.05 19.95
N GLN A 71 -1.81 11.04 20.11
CA GLN A 71 -2.93 11.25 19.21
C GLN A 71 -2.42 11.76 17.87
N SER A 72 -3.16 11.41 16.84
CA SER A 72 -2.88 11.83 15.48
C SER A 72 -4.15 11.71 14.65
N ALA A 73 -4.13 12.21 13.43
CA ALA A 73 -5.17 12.04 12.42
C ALA A 73 -4.56 11.65 11.06
N ASN A 74 -5.31 10.86 10.28
CA ASN A 74 -4.89 10.39 8.96
C ASN A 74 -5.47 11.31 7.89
N GLU A 75 -4.64 12.08 7.20
CA GLU A 75 -5.08 13.02 6.16
C GLU A 75 -5.75 12.32 4.97
N VAL A 76 -5.47 11.03 4.73
CA VAL A 76 -6.15 10.27 3.66
C VAL A 76 -7.66 10.20 3.87
N ASN A 77 -8.13 10.30 5.13
CA ASN A 77 -9.56 10.32 5.43
C ASN A 77 -10.28 11.56 4.87
N THR A 78 -9.55 12.61 4.46
CA THR A 78 -10.13 13.81 3.84
C THR A 78 -10.12 13.76 2.31
N PHE A 79 -9.75 12.62 1.69
CA PHE A 79 -9.59 12.46 0.25
C PHE A 79 -8.67 13.52 -0.39
N PRO A 80 -7.38 13.57 -0.01
CA PRO A 80 -6.40 14.55 -0.50
C PRO A 80 -5.95 14.24 -1.93
N LEU A 81 -6.90 14.21 -2.89
CA LEU A 81 -6.61 13.94 -4.29
C LEU A 81 -5.65 14.98 -4.87
N GLY A 82 -4.51 14.53 -5.39
CA GLY A 82 -3.52 15.38 -6.04
C GLY A 82 -2.63 16.20 -5.09
N LYS A 83 -2.58 15.88 -3.80
CA LYS A 83 -1.57 16.44 -2.89
C LYS A 83 -0.24 15.72 -3.03
N ASP A 84 0.85 16.48 -3.07
CA ASP A 84 2.22 15.96 -3.16
C ASP A 84 2.67 15.28 -1.85
N VAL A 85 2.10 15.70 -0.71
CA VAL A 85 2.38 15.15 0.61
C VAL A 85 1.06 14.83 1.29
N ILE A 86 0.97 13.60 1.77
CA ILE A 86 -0.09 13.09 2.64
C ILE A 86 0.62 12.74 3.93
N ALA A 87 0.14 13.26 5.06
CA ALA A 87 0.80 13.03 6.33
C ALA A 87 -0.16 12.67 7.46
N VAL A 88 0.38 12.01 8.47
CA VAL A 88 -0.22 12.00 9.80
C VAL A 88 -0.13 13.41 10.40
N TYR A 89 -1.27 14.01 10.76
CA TYR A 89 -1.34 15.36 11.34
C TYR A 89 -1.86 15.35 12.78
N ASP A 90 -1.88 16.53 13.41
CA ASP A 90 -2.33 16.74 14.81
C ASP A 90 -1.44 16.05 15.86
N ILE A 91 -0.13 16.03 15.59
CA ILE A 91 0.90 15.55 16.53
C ILE A 91 1.56 16.77 17.16
N LYS A 92 1.70 16.77 18.49
CA LYS A 92 2.39 17.84 19.21
C LYS A 92 3.90 17.69 19.13
N ASP A 93 4.61 18.81 19.04
CA ASP A 93 6.08 18.81 19.01
C ASP A 93 6.65 18.19 20.30
N GLU A 94 6.03 18.43 21.47
CA GLU A 94 6.45 17.82 22.73
C GLU A 94 6.32 16.29 22.71
N ASP A 95 5.33 15.76 22.00
CA ASP A 95 5.15 14.32 21.83
C ASP A 95 6.24 13.72 20.96
N LEU A 96 6.67 14.42 19.90
CA LEU A 96 7.78 14.01 19.04
C LEU A 96 9.13 14.10 19.74
N ILE A 97 9.37 15.16 20.51
CA ILE A 97 10.57 15.32 21.34
C ILE A 97 10.64 14.16 22.33
N ARG A 98 9.57 13.93 23.09
CA ARG A 98 9.49 12.80 24.03
C ARG A 98 9.70 11.45 23.34
N LEU A 99 9.10 11.25 22.17
CA LEU A 99 9.30 10.01 21.39
C LEU A 99 10.78 9.85 21.01
N SER A 100 11.46 10.92 20.61
CA SER A 100 12.87 10.90 20.21
C SER A 100 13.84 10.66 21.37
N GLU A 101 13.54 11.24 22.54
CA GLU A 101 14.39 11.19 23.75
C GLU A 101 14.15 9.93 24.58
N GLU A 102 12.90 9.59 24.87
CA GLU A 102 12.54 8.49 25.77
C GLU A 102 12.31 7.17 25.02
N TYR A 103 11.87 7.22 23.75
CA TYR A 103 11.44 6.06 22.98
C TYR A 103 12.12 5.98 21.60
N ASN A 104 13.43 6.22 21.57
CA ASN A 104 14.22 6.35 20.35
C ASN A 104 14.02 5.21 19.33
N THR A 105 13.79 3.97 19.80
CA THR A 105 13.50 2.83 18.90
C THR A 105 12.18 2.98 18.15
N ASP A 106 11.13 3.45 18.82
CA ASP A 106 9.84 3.71 18.17
C ASP A 106 9.94 4.96 17.29
N PHE A 107 10.72 5.98 17.67
CA PHE A 107 11.00 7.12 16.81
C PHE A 107 11.69 6.73 15.50
N ARG A 108 12.72 5.86 15.55
CA ARG A 108 13.38 5.33 14.34
C ARG A 108 12.42 4.52 13.49
N ARG A 109 11.61 3.67 14.12
CA ARG A 109 10.61 2.87 13.40
C ARG A 109 9.55 3.75 12.75
N LEU A 110 9.14 4.85 13.38
CA LEU A 110 8.20 5.80 12.79
C LEU A 110 8.69 6.26 11.41
N MET A 111 9.99 6.45 11.21
CA MET A 111 10.55 6.86 9.91
C MET A 111 10.39 5.80 8.81
N SER A 112 10.33 4.50 9.16
CA SER A 112 10.19 3.40 8.20
C SER A 112 8.80 2.78 8.15
N ALA A 113 7.94 3.03 9.14
CA ALA A 113 6.70 2.29 9.37
C ALA A 113 5.78 2.28 8.15
N GLY A 114 5.58 3.42 7.50
CA GLY A 114 4.73 3.49 6.31
C GLY A 114 5.22 2.61 5.16
N ILE A 115 6.54 2.60 4.92
CA ILE A 115 7.17 1.74 3.90
C ILE A 115 7.07 0.26 4.31
N GLU A 116 7.31 -0.07 5.59
CA GLU A 116 7.09 -1.43 6.11
C GLU A 116 5.66 -1.91 5.79
N GLY A 117 4.67 -1.03 5.91
CA GLY A 117 3.28 -1.35 5.61
C GLY A 117 3.01 -1.67 4.16
N GLN A 118 3.54 -0.85 3.25
CA GLN A 118 3.42 -1.06 1.81
C GLN A 118 4.16 -2.33 1.38
N CYS A 119 5.37 -2.55 1.91
CA CYS A 119 6.13 -3.78 1.73
C CYS A 119 5.33 -5.03 2.14
N HIS A 120 4.70 -5.00 3.31
CA HIS A 120 3.91 -6.12 3.82
C HIS A 120 2.68 -6.39 2.94
N GLN A 121 2.01 -5.34 2.46
CA GLN A 121 0.92 -5.48 1.49
C GLN A 121 1.38 -6.14 0.19
N ILE A 122 2.49 -5.69 -0.39
CA ILE A 122 3.05 -6.26 -1.62
C ILE A 122 3.36 -7.74 -1.44
N GLN A 123 4.01 -8.13 -0.34
CA GLN A 123 4.33 -9.53 -0.06
C GLN A 123 3.08 -10.42 0.01
N ILE A 124 2.00 -9.93 0.63
CA ILE A 124 0.72 -10.66 0.69
C ILE A 124 0.10 -10.78 -0.71
N LEU A 125 0.03 -9.70 -1.47
CA LEU A 125 -0.53 -9.70 -2.82
C LEU A 125 0.26 -10.62 -3.78
N GLN A 126 1.59 -10.61 -3.69
CA GLN A 126 2.47 -11.51 -4.44
C GLN A 126 2.22 -12.97 -4.05
N SER A 127 2.08 -13.25 -2.75
CA SER A 127 1.76 -14.60 -2.26
C SER A 127 0.41 -15.07 -2.80
N TYR A 128 -0.62 -14.21 -2.79
CA TYR A 128 -1.92 -14.53 -3.38
C TYR A 128 -1.82 -14.86 -4.87
N ASN A 129 -1.07 -14.08 -5.64
CA ASN A 129 -0.86 -14.35 -7.06
C ASN A 129 -0.14 -15.68 -7.28
N PHE A 130 0.90 -15.97 -6.49
CA PHE A 130 1.65 -17.21 -6.56
C PHE A 130 0.78 -18.44 -6.26
N PHE A 131 0.00 -18.41 -5.18
CA PHE A 131 -0.78 -19.57 -4.74
C PHE A 131 -2.13 -19.74 -5.46
N LEU A 132 -2.82 -18.64 -5.83
CA LEU A 132 -4.20 -18.69 -6.35
C LEU A 132 -4.32 -18.41 -7.84
N GLN A 133 -3.29 -17.85 -8.50
CA GLN A 133 -3.28 -17.60 -9.95
C GLN A 133 -2.04 -18.20 -10.64
N PRO A 134 -1.91 -19.54 -10.70
CA PRO A 134 -0.72 -20.19 -11.26
C PRO A 134 -0.49 -19.98 -12.77
N ARG A 135 -1.37 -19.26 -13.50
CA ARG A 135 -1.27 -19.07 -14.96
C ARG A 135 -0.10 -18.18 -15.42
N ILE A 136 0.57 -17.44 -14.52
CA ILE A 136 1.72 -16.58 -14.87
C ILE A 136 3.06 -17.26 -14.55
N ALA A 137 3.10 -18.19 -13.58
CA ALA A 137 4.33 -18.86 -13.17
C ALA A 137 4.97 -19.71 -14.29
N SER A 138 4.18 -20.25 -15.23
CA SER A 138 4.72 -21.10 -16.30
C SER A 138 5.29 -20.34 -17.50
N ARG A 139 5.17 -19.00 -17.58
CA ARG A 139 5.75 -18.19 -18.68
C ARG A 139 6.92 -17.32 -18.27
N SER A 140 7.05 -16.94 -16.99
CA SER A 140 8.21 -16.19 -16.49
C SER A 140 9.41 -17.08 -16.17
N LEU A 141 9.20 -18.39 -15.93
CA LEU A 141 10.26 -19.37 -15.64
C LEU A 141 11.24 -19.64 -16.80
N VAL A 142 11.02 -19.05 -17.99
CA VAL A 142 11.89 -19.21 -19.17
C VAL A 142 12.84 -18.02 -19.38
N LEU A 143 12.76 -16.96 -18.56
CA LEU A 143 13.67 -15.81 -18.64
C LEU A 143 14.56 -15.64 -17.39
N ASP A 144 14.59 -16.63 -16.49
CA ASP A 144 15.46 -16.64 -15.31
C ASP A 144 16.88 -17.12 -15.64
N HIS A 145 17.65 -16.27 -16.31
CA HIS A 145 19.09 -16.15 -16.03
C HIS A 145 19.34 -14.81 -15.35
N HIS A 146 18.95 -14.73 -14.08
CA HIS A 146 19.64 -14.07 -12.96
C HIS A 146 18.61 -13.78 -11.85
N PRO A 147 18.55 -14.59 -10.77
CA PRO A 147 17.73 -14.28 -9.63
C PRO A 147 18.44 -13.19 -8.81
N GLN A 148 18.28 -11.93 -9.20
CA GLN A 148 18.50 -10.83 -8.28
C GLN A 148 17.23 -10.62 -7.47
N PHE A 149 17.04 -11.49 -6.48
CA PHE A 149 16.24 -11.16 -5.31
C PHE A 149 16.86 -9.93 -4.66
N TYR A 150 16.33 -8.75 -4.92
CA TYR A 150 16.55 -7.60 -4.05
C TYR A 150 15.49 -7.64 -2.96
N PRO A 151 15.82 -8.04 -1.72
CA PRO A 151 14.90 -7.87 -0.61
C PRO A 151 14.95 -6.39 -0.22
N LEU A 152 14.19 -5.55 -0.92
CA LEU A 152 13.97 -4.17 -0.47
C LEU A 152 13.03 -4.12 0.76
N CYS A 153 12.41 -5.25 1.08
CA CYS A 153 11.51 -5.42 2.21
C CYS A 153 11.99 -6.63 3.03
N ARG A 154 12.80 -6.39 4.06
CA ARG A 154 13.19 -7.37 5.08
C ARG A 154 12.71 -6.92 6.44
#